data_AF-A0A0B2UMF2-F1
#
_entry.id   AF-A0A0B2UMF2-F1
#
_cell.length_a   1.000
_cell.length_b   1.000
_cell.length_c   1.000
_cell.angle_alpha   90.00
_cell.angle_beta   90.00
_cell.angle_gamma   90.00
#
_symmetry.space_group_name_H-M   'P 1'
#
loop_
_entity.id
_entity.type
_entity.pdbx_description
1 polymer ?
#
loop_
_entity_poly.entity_id
_entity_poly.type
_entity_poly.pdbx_seq_one_letter_code
_entity_poly.pdbx_strand_id
1 'polypeptide(L)'
;MRESIFSGKVPITCPSDEIPWQMKCEMVRSDDGVEIRLIDTRDMFTFYLNAISPSDFYVMKREQDIIVDYDRFVNVLVKMLHGLQNGRLSGIFSRETNRFVFVEKDEFRNIVRLELQFSKPDESHYKQYLGDILGRMESDNIRLIKENEMLREKCKGYERDAKERRRYLEEELAKAQKKAEKLFKENAGFIESMKSSNEDLSKLNNRIYELEKENSKLQYDLEKLKLQEVKNASLVEKTQEIDEENRKLKNEINTANEIIRKCMDEVAQMKSSSAENDERTKDIRSENKKLKTELDALRNKVKDLDDKHKRMSDDSKAKDSRLKDLEIENGKLVKKLENAQSVYSHFYSKNIENPGPGIYSDNESLFSIVPESPPH
;
A
#
# COMPACT_ATOMS: atom_id res chain seq x y z
N MET A 1 -111.75 -7.81 -7.47
CA MET A 1 -110.71 -7.77 -6.40
C MET A 1 -110.54 -6.30 -5.98
N ARG A 2 -110.31 -6.00 -4.69
CA ARG A 2 -110.07 -4.60 -4.25
C ARG A 2 -108.60 -4.23 -4.36
N GLU A 3 -108.29 -3.21 -5.16
CA GLU A 3 -106.92 -2.71 -5.39
C GLU A 3 -106.80 -1.26 -4.93
N SER A 4 -105.83 -0.94 -4.05
CA SER A 4 -105.56 0.44 -3.66
C SER A 4 -104.71 1.12 -4.74
N ILE A 5 -105.36 1.98 -5.54
CA ILE A 5 -104.74 2.68 -6.68
C ILE A 5 -104.14 4.05 -6.30
N PHE A 6 -104.54 4.61 -5.15
CA PHE A 6 -103.87 5.75 -4.53
C PHE A 6 -104.04 5.67 -3.00
N SER A 7 -102.98 5.98 -2.26
CA SER A 7 -103.05 6.22 -0.81
C SER A 7 -102.04 7.29 -0.44
N GLY A 8 -102.49 8.37 0.20
CA GLY A 8 -101.61 9.46 0.56
C GLY A 8 -102.31 10.61 1.27
N LYS A 9 -101.56 11.46 1.95
CA LYS A 9 -102.10 12.67 2.56
C LYS A 9 -102.29 13.75 1.49
N VAL A 10 -103.46 14.37 1.46
CA VAL A 10 -103.81 15.49 0.57
C VAL A 10 -104.11 16.75 1.38
N PRO A 11 -103.62 17.93 0.99
CA PRO A 11 -104.00 19.19 1.62
C PRO A 11 -105.44 19.55 1.25
N ILE A 12 -106.21 20.00 2.23
CA ILE A 12 -107.62 20.42 2.07
C ILE A 12 -107.80 21.81 2.66
N THR A 13 -108.41 22.69 1.88
CA THR A 13 -108.86 24.02 2.33
C THR A 13 -110.34 23.92 2.67
N CYS A 14 -110.71 24.22 3.91
CA CYS A 14 -112.09 24.32 4.35
C CYS A 14 -112.27 25.64 5.13
N PRO A 15 -113.37 26.40 4.97
CA PRO A 15 -113.67 27.55 5.83
C PRO A 15 -114.03 27.22 7.29
N SER A 16 -114.11 25.92 7.65
CA SER A 16 -114.52 25.44 8.97
C SER A 16 -113.38 24.65 9.64
N ASP A 17 -113.00 25.06 10.84
CA ASP A 17 -111.89 24.49 11.64
C ASP A 17 -112.09 23.00 12.02
N GLU A 18 -113.30 22.48 11.88
CA GLU A 18 -113.60 21.06 12.13
C GLU A 18 -112.95 20.13 11.11
N ILE A 19 -112.75 20.58 9.87
CA ILE A 19 -112.08 19.78 8.83
C ILE A 19 -110.58 20.09 8.85
N PRO A 20 -109.69 19.09 8.98
CA PRO A 20 -108.26 19.34 9.07
C PRO A 20 -107.73 19.87 7.73
N TRP A 21 -106.70 20.70 7.81
CA TRP A 21 -105.97 21.21 6.64
C TRP A 21 -105.28 20.10 5.82
N GLN A 22 -105.22 18.87 6.34
CA GLN A 22 -104.70 17.69 5.66
C GLN A 22 -105.49 16.43 6.06
N MET A 23 -106.00 15.70 5.07
CA MET A 23 -106.68 14.40 5.24
C MET A 23 -105.91 13.30 4.52
N LYS A 24 -106.06 12.04 4.95
CA LYS A 24 -105.57 10.88 4.19
C LYS A 24 -106.62 10.53 3.14
N CYS A 25 -106.26 10.63 1.87
CA CYS A 25 -107.08 10.14 0.76
C CYS A 25 -106.65 8.71 0.42
N GLU A 26 -107.58 7.76 0.47
CA GLU A 26 -107.42 6.41 -0.11
C GLU A 26 -108.39 6.26 -1.28
N MET A 27 -107.90 5.74 -2.40
CA MET A 27 -108.69 5.44 -3.59
C MET A 27 -108.55 3.95 -3.89
N VAL A 28 -109.67 3.23 -3.90
CA VAL A 28 -109.73 1.79 -4.07
C VAL A 28 -110.56 1.48 -5.31
N ARG A 29 -110.00 0.72 -6.24
CA ARG A 29 -110.72 0.14 -7.37
C ARG A 29 -111.36 -1.17 -6.92
N SER A 30 -112.64 -1.34 -7.21
CA SER A 30 -113.36 -2.62 -7.11
C SER A 30 -113.84 -3.05 -8.49
N ASP A 31 -114.52 -4.20 -8.55
CA ASP A 31 -115.13 -4.68 -9.80
C ASP A 31 -116.38 -3.85 -10.17
N ASP A 32 -117.05 -3.27 -9.17
CA ASP A 32 -118.28 -2.47 -9.31
C ASP A 32 -118.03 -0.97 -9.60
N GLY A 33 -116.82 -0.46 -9.32
CA GLY A 33 -116.54 0.97 -9.43
C GLY A 33 -115.20 1.41 -8.82
N VAL A 34 -115.12 2.70 -8.49
CA VAL A 34 -114.03 3.27 -7.71
C VAL A 34 -114.58 3.95 -6.47
N GLU A 35 -113.92 3.70 -5.34
CA GLU A 35 -114.26 4.21 -4.02
C GLU A 35 -113.16 5.16 -3.54
N ILE A 36 -113.52 6.39 -3.18
CA ILE A 36 -112.62 7.44 -2.69
C ILE A 36 -112.99 7.75 -1.24
N ARG A 37 -112.03 7.62 -0.33
CA ARG A 37 -112.18 7.85 1.11
C ARG A 37 -111.29 9.03 1.52
N LEU A 38 -111.88 10.10 2.07
CA LEU A 38 -111.15 11.20 2.71
C LEU A 38 -111.25 11.03 4.22
N ILE A 39 -110.14 10.66 4.87
CA ILE A 39 -110.06 10.25 6.28
C ILE A 39 -109.32 11.31 7.09
N ASP A 40 -109.88 11.75 8.22
CA ASP A 40 -109.16 12.63 9.16
C ASP A 40 -108.01 11.86 9.80
N THR A 41 -106.81 12.46 9.81
CA THR A 41 -105.63 11.85 10.44
C THR A 41 -105.59 12.04 11.96
N ARG A 42 -106.46 12.89 12.52
CA ARG A 42 -106.68 13.10 13.95
C ARG A 42 -107.69 12.11 14.54
N ASP A 43 -108.70 11.75 13.76
CA ASP A 43 -109.76 10.81 14.13
C ASP A 43 -110.04 9.82 12.99
N MET A 44 -109.64 8.57 13.19
CA MET A 44 -109.84 7.50 12.20
C MET A 44 -111.32 7.18 11.92
N PHE A 45 -112.24 7.57 12.80
CA PHE A 45 -113.68 7.38 12.62
C PHE A 45 -114.33 8.55 11.86
N THR A 46 -113.64 9.67 11.64
CA THR A 46 -114.15 10.75 10.80
C THR A 46 -113.61 10.59 9.38
N PHE A 47 -114.42 10.01 8.50
CA PHE A 47 -114.13 9.99 7.07
C PHE A 47 -115.35 10.32 6.20
N TYR A 48 -115.08 10.72 4.97
CA TYR A 48 -116.06 10.98 3.92
C TYR A 48 -115.83 10.03 2.75
N LEU A 49 -116.91 9.64 2.08
CA LEU A 49 -116.92 8.64 1.04
C LEU A 49 -117.46 9.20 -0.27
N ASN A 50 -116.84 8.89 -1.40
CA ASN A 50 -117.42 9.07 -2.73
C ASN A 50 -117.20 7.77 -3.52
N ALA A 51 -118.30 7.11 -3.89
CA ALA A 51 -118.27 5.94 -4.76
C ALA A 51 -118.77 6.34 -6.15
N ILE A 52 -118.04 5.94 -7.19
CA ILE A 52 -118.35 6.23 -8.59
C ILE A 52 -118.43 4.88 -9.30
N SER A 53 -119.63 4.43 -9.64
CA SER A 53 -119.79 3.32 -10.59
C SER A 53 -119.62 3.82 -12.04
N PRO A 54 -119.40 2.92 -13.01
CA PRO A 54 -119.41 3.29 -14.43
C PRO A 54 -120.70 3.98 -14.86
N SER A 55 -121.85 3.65 -14.23
CA SER A 55 -123.15 4.26 -14.50
C SER A 55 -123.24 5.69 -13.99
N ASP A 56 -122.81 5.94 -12.74
CA ASP A 56 -122.82 7.28 -12.12
C ASP A 56 -121.87 8.22 -12.87
N PHE A 57 -120.75 7.68 -13.35
CA PHE A 57 -119.81 8.42 -14.18
C PHE A 57 -120.47 9.00 -15.44
N TYR A 58 -121.42 8.32 -16.11
CA TYR A 58 -122.09 8.89 -17.29
C TYR A 58 -123.00 10.08 -16.98
N VAL A 59 -123.47 10.22 -15.75
CA VAL A 59 -124.21 11.41 -15.28
C VAL A 59 -123.21 12.53 -15.04
N MET A 60 -122.23 12.30 -14.17
CA MET A 60 -121.17 13.26 -13.85
C MET A 60 -120.41 13.74 -15.09
N LYS A 61 -120.20 12.85 -16.08
CA LYS A 61 -119.56 13.16 -17.37
C LYS A 61 -120.30 14.26 -18.14
N ARG A 62 -121.63 14.24 -18.12
CA ARG A 62 -122.49 15.24 -18.78
C ARG A 62 -122.67 16.50 -17.94
N GLU A 63 -122.66 16.39 -16.62
CA GLU A 63 -122.83 17.55 -15.72
C GLU A 63 -121.57 18.42 -15.60
N GLN A 64 -120.39 17.83 -15.78
CA GLN A 64 -119.09 18.52 -15.65
C GLN A 64 -118.28 18.56 -16.97
N ASP A 65 -118.93 18.35 -18.11
CA ASP A 65 -118.34 18.36 -19.46
C ASP A 65 -117.04 17.53 -19.60
N ILE A 66 -116.97 16.38 -18.91
CA ILE A 66 -115.80 15.51 -18.93
C ILE A 66 -115.72 14.82 -20.28
N ILE A 67 -114.59 14.93 -20.99
CA ILE A 67 -114.45 14.38 -22.35
C ILE A 67 -114.10 12.88 -22.33
N VAL A 68 -113.31 12.44 -21.34
CA VAL A 68 -112.72 11.09 -21.26
C VAL A 68 -113.71 9.96 -20.98
N ASP A 69 -113.32 8.72 -21.28
CA ASP A 69 -114.02 7.51 -20.84
C ASP A 69 -113.76 7.20 -19.34
N TYR A 70 -114.45 6.20 -18.79
CA TYR A 70 -114.39 5.86 -17.36
C TYR A 70 -112.98 5.42 -16.92
N ASP A 71 -112.33 4.50 -17.64
CA ASP A 71 -110.99 4.02 -17.29
C ASP A 71 -109.93 5.12 -17.39
N ARG A 72 -109.99 6.02 -18.39
CA ARG A 72 -109.11 7.19 -18.44
C ARG A 72 -109.45 8.20 -17.35
N PHE A 73 -110.73 8.38 -17.01
CA PHE A 73 -111.14 9.26 -15.90
C PHE A 73 -110.50 8.81 -14.58
N VAL A 74 -110.56 7.53 -14.24
CA VAL A 74 -109.91 6.97 -13.03
C VAL A 74 -108.42 7.33 -12.99
N ASN A 75 -107.72 7.17 -14.12
CA ASN A 75 -106.30 7.53 -14.25
C ASN A 75 -106.04 9.05 -14.18
N VAL A 76 -106.94 9.88 -14.71
CA VAL A 76 -106.86 11.36 -14.61
C VAL A 76 -107.09 11.80 -13.16
N LEU A 77 -108.05 11.20 -12.47
CA LEU A 77 -108.35 11.48 -11.07
C LEU A 77 -107.17 11.13 -10.15
N VAL A 78 -106.51 9.97 -10.33
CA VAL A 78 -105.26 9.65 -9.61
C VAL A 78 -104.17 10.72 -9.86
N LYS A 79 -104.01 11.19 -11.10
CA LYS A 79 -103.07 12.29 -11.41
C LYS A 79 -103.47 13.62 -10.75
N MET A 80 -104.77 13.90 -10.63
CA MET A 80 -105.26 15.08 -9.91
C MET A 80 -105.03 14.98 -8.41
N LEU A 81 -105.20 13.80 -7.81
CA LEU A 81 -104.86 13.54 -6.40
C LEU A 81 -103.36 13.74 -6.13
N HIS A 82 -102.46 13.22 -6.98
CA HIS A 82 -101.04 13.57 -6.91
C HIS A 82 -100.77 15.07 -7.16
N GLY A 83 -101.57 15.72 -8.01
CA GLY A 83 -101.55 17.17 -8.22
C GLY A 83 -101.83 17.97 -6.94
N LEU A 84 -102.72 17.47 -6.06
CA LEU A 84 -102.95 18.05 -4.73
C LEU A 84 -101.73 17.88 -3.82
N GLN A 85 -101.13 16.68 -3.78
CA GLN A 85 -99.95 16.41 -2.94
C GLN A 85 -98.76 17.30 -3.30
N ASN A 86 -98.57 17.52 -4.60
CA ASN A 86 -97.48 18.32 -5.15
C ASN A 86 -97.79 19.83 -5.20
N GLY A 87 -98.92 20.28 -4.64
CA GLY A 87 -99.32 21.68 -4.58
C GLY A 87 -99.72 22.33 -5.92
N ARG A 88 -99.77 21.57 -7.02
CA ARG A 88 -100.22 22.05 -8.33
C ARG A 88 -101.72 22.34 -8.36
N LEU A 89 -102.49 21.56 -7.60
CA LEU A 89 -103.92 21.77 -7.38
C LEU A 89 -104.16 22.06 -5.89
N SER A 90 -105.18 22.86 -5.61
CA SER A 90 -105.72 23.08 -4.27
C SER A 90 -107.06 22.35 -4.14
N GLY A 91 -107.20 21.52 -3.11
CA GLY A 91 -108.45 20.84 -2.81
C GLY A 91 -109.29 21.69 -1.86
N ILE A 92 -110.52 22.04 -2.26
CA ILE A 92 -111.45 22.78 -1.40
C ILE A 92 -112.59 21.83 -1.00
N PHE A 93 -112.82 21.63 0.29
CA PHE A 93 -113.95 20.84 0.78
C PHE A 93 -115.01 21.76 1.39
N SER A 94 -116.21 21.77 0.81
CA SER A 94 -117.37 22.44 1.37
C SER A 94 -118.15 21.49 2.26
N ARG A 95 -118.25 21.81 3.56
CA ARG A 95 -118.97 20.98 4.55
C ARG A 95 -120.48 20.97 4.32
N GLU A 96 -121.07 22.11 3.97
CA GLU A 96 -122.53 22.26 3.80
C GLU A 96 -123.05 21.39 2.66
N THR A 97 -122.31 21.33 1.56
CA THR A 97 -122.66 20.56 0.37
C THR A 97 -121.97 19.19 0.33
N ASN A 98 -121.04 18.89 1.25
CA ASN A 98 -120.10 17.75 1.20
C ASN A 98 -119.38 17.62 -0.15
N ARG A 99 -119.05 18.73 -0.81
CA ARG A 99 -118.39 18.72 -2.12
C ARG A 99 -116.91 19.01 -2.02
N PHE A 100 -116.11 18.23 -2.73
CA PHE A 100 -114.68 18.40 -2.86
C PHE A 100 -114.33 18.88 -4.27
N VAL A 101 -113.74 20.06 -4.35
CA VAL A 101 -113.44 20.75 -5.61
C VAL A 101 -111.93 20.78 -5.81
N PHE A 102 -111.47 20.29 -6.97
CA PHE A 102 -110.09 20.45 -7.41
C PHE A 102 -109.95 21.79 -8.12
N VAL A 103 -109.17 22.70 -7.55
CA VAL A 103 -108.95 24.06 -8.06
C VAL A 103 -107.50 24.24 -8.49
N GLU A 104 -107.28 24.63 -9.74
CA GLU A 104 -105.99 25.17 -10.18
C GLU A 104 -106.00 26.69 -9.92
N LYS A 105 -105.03 27.17 -9.16
CA LYS A 105 -104.87 28.60 -8.86
C LYS A 105 -104.02 29.21 -9.98
N ASP A 106 -104.63 30.08 -10.77
CA ASP A 106 -103.97 30.91 -11.77
C ASP A 106 -103.99 32.37 -11.31
N GLU A 107 -103.07 33.21 -11.79
CA GLU A 107 -102.88 34.60 -11.33
C GLU A 107 -104.15 35.46 -11.50
N PHE A 108 -104.96 35.13 -12.51
CA PHE A 108 -106.16 35.89 -12.88
C PHE A 108 -107.47 35.31 -12.31
N ARG A 109 -107.54 33.99 -12.09
CA ARG A 109 -108.74 33.31 -11.58
C ARG A 109 -108.47 31.89 -11.09
N ASN A 110 -109.29 31.43 -10.14
CA ASN A 110 -109.36 30.03 -9.78
C ASN A 110 -110.10 29.23 -10.86
N ILE A 111 -109.50 28.16 -11.38
CA ILE A 111 -110.10 27.26 -12.37
C ILE A 111 -110.54 25.97 -11.67
N VAL A 112 -111.84 25.70 -11.64
CA VAL A 112 -112.38 24.41 -11.20
C VAL A 112 -112.06 23.36 -12.26
N ARG A 113 -111.39 22.28 -11.85
CA ARG A 113 -110.96 21.17 -12.73
C ARG A 113 -111.84 19.92 -12.61
N LEU A 114 -112.41 19.68 -11.43
CA LEU A 114 -113.32 18.57 -11.13
C LEU A 114 -114.03 18.85 -9.80
N GLU A 115 -115.28 18.42 -9.68
CA GLU A 115 -116.07 18.51 -8.45
C GLU A 115 -116.59 17.10 -8.08
N LEU A 116 -116.36 16.67 -6.84
CA LEU A 116 -116.78 15.35 -6.36
C LEU A 116 -117.74 15.49 -5.17
N GLN A 117 -118.87 14.80 -5.25
CA GLN A 117 -119.90 14.80 -4.23
C GLN A 117 -119.63 13.68 -3.22
N PHE A 118 -119.12 14.04 -2.04
CA PHE A 118 -118.93 13.08 -0.95
C PHE A 118 -120.22 12.94 -0.13
N SER A 119 -120.34 11.79 0.54
CA SER A 119 -121.34 11.46 1.56
C SER A 119 -120.63 11.09 2.86
N LYS A 120 -121.39 11.08 3.96
CA LYS A 120 -120.94 10.44 5.20
C LYS A 120 -121.12 8.92 5.08
N PRO A 121 -120.16 8.10 5.54
CA PRO A 121 -120.29 6.66 5.56
C PRO A 121 -121.41 6.19 6.50
N ASP A 122 -122.04 5.07 6.13
CA ASP A 122 -122.94 4.32 7.02
C ASP A 122 -122.17 3.26 7.83
N GLU A 123 -122.87 2.57 8.72
CA GLU A 123 -122.31 1.52 9.59
C GLU A 123 -121.65 0.36 8.81
N SER A 124 -122.11 0.06 7.59
CA SER A 124 -121.55 -0.99 6.74
C SER A 124 -120.18 -0.57 6.21
N HIS A 125 -120.07 0.67 5.72
CA HIS A 125 -118.81 1.27 5.29
C HIS A 125 -117.82 1.36 6.45
N TYR A 126 -118.26 1.71 7.67
CA TYR A 126 -117.41 1.70 8.87
C TYR A 126 -116.85 0.30 9.18
N LYS A 127 -117.72 -0.71 9.24
CA LYS A 127 -117.31 -2.11 9.51
C LYS A 127 -116.30 -2.60 8.49
N GLN A 128 -116.52 -2.29 7.21
CA GLN A 128 -115.63 -2.69 6.13
C GLN A 128 -114.29 -1.93 6.18
N TYR A 129 -114.30 -0.62 6.37
CA TYR A 129 -113.08 0.19 6.49
C TYR A 129 -112.20 -0.23 7.68
N LEU A 130 -112.80 -0.50 8.85
CA LEU A 130 -112.08 -0.99 10.02
C LEU A 130 -111.54 -2.42 9.80
N GLY A 131 -112.30 -3.31 9.15
CA GLY A 131 -111.82 -4.62 8.73
C GLY A 131 -110.63 -4.55 7.76
N ASP A 132 -110.72 -3.68 6.74
CA ASP A 132 -109.66 -3.41 5.77
C ASP A 132 -108.38 -2.87 6.45
N ILE A 133 -108.50 -2.10 7.54
CA ILE A 133 -107.36 -1.60 8.32
C ILE A 133 -106.78 -2.69 9.21
N LEU A 134 -107.62 -3.38 10.01
CA LEU A 134 -107.17 -4.41 10.94
C LEU A 134 -106.46 -5.54 10.19
N GLY A 135 -107.02 -6.04 9.09
CA GLY A 135 -106.39 -7.08 8.28
C GLY A 135 -105.06 -6.65 7.66
N ARG A 136 -104.92 -5.37 7.25
CA ARG A 136 -103.64 -4.81 6.79
C ARG A 136 -102.63 -4.74 7.95
N MET A 137 -103.03 -4.19 9.09
CA MET A 137 -102.16 -4.05 10.27
C MET A 137 -101.70 -5.40 10.84
N GLU A 138 -102.58 -6.41 10.91
CA GLU A 138 -102.23 -7.77 11.34
C GLU A 138 -101.23 -8.42 10.37
N SER A 139 -101.49 -8.31 9.06
CA SER A 139 -100.62 -8.87 8.02
C SER A 139 -99.22 -8.25 8.02
N ASP A 140 -99.13 -6.92 8.16
CA ASP A 140 -97.86 -6.21 8.22
C ASP A 140 -97.15 -6.45 9.56
N ASN A 141 -97.86 -6.55 10.69
CA ASN A 141 -97.27 -6.91 11.98
C ASN A 141 -96.66 -8.32 11.95
N ILE A 142 -97.38 -9.32 11.40
CA ILE A 142 -96.84 -10.68 11.20
C ILE A 142 -95.58 -10.67 10.32
N ARG A 143 -95.55 -9.83 9.27
CA ARG A 143 -94.36 -9.68 8.40
C ARG A 143 -93.18 -9.07 9.17
N LEU A 144 -93.42 -7.98 9.90
CA LEU A 144 -92.41 -7.28 10.69
C LEU A 144 -91.85 -8.17 11.82
N ILE A 145 -92.68 -8.98 12.47
CA ILE A 145 -92.22 -9.94 13.50
C ILE A 145 -91.24 -10.95 12.89
N LYS A 146 -91.61 -11.59 11.76
CA LYS A 146 -90.75 -12.54 11.05
C LYS A 146 -89.45 -11.91 10.57
N GLU A 147 -89.51 -10.69 10.04
CA GLU A 147 -88.33 -9.95 9.61
C GLU A 147 -87.41 -9.62 10.80
N ASN A 148 -87.96 -9.16 11.92
CA ASN A 148 -87.20 -8.87 13.14
C ASN A 148 -86.51 -10.13 13.70
N GLU A 149 -87.18 -11.28 13.67
CA GLU A 149 -86.63 -12.57 14.07
C GLU A 149 -85.43 -12.98 13.19
N MET A 150 -85.60 -12.98 11.86
CA MET A 150 -84.51 -13.26 10.91
C MET A 150 -83.32 -12.30 11.08
N LEU A 151 -83.56 -11.01 11.34
CA LEU A 151 -82.51 -10.03 11.60
C LEU A 151 -81.78 -10.31 12.92
N ARG A 152 -82.50 -10.67 14.00
CA ARG A 152 -81.89 -11.07 15.28
C ARG A 152 -81.00 -12.30 15.14
N GLU A 153 -81.42 -13.29 14.35
CA GLU A 153 -80.61 -14.48 14.08
C GLU A 153 -79.32 -14.14 13.30
N LYS A 154 -79.43 -13.33 12.24
CA LYS A 154 -78.26 -12.85 11.47
C LYS A 154 -77.26 -12.10 12.37
N CYS A 155 -77.74 -11.18 13.21
CA CYS A 155 -76.88 -10.46 14.16
C CYS A 155 -76.16 -11.40 15.13
N LYS A 156 -76.86 -12.40 15.70
CA LYS A 156 -76.25 -13.44 16.55
C LYS A 156 -75.22 -14.30 15.81
N GLY A 157 -75.43 -14.56 14.52
CA GLY A 157 -74.45 -15.23 13.65
C GLY A 157 -73.17 -14.41 13.54
N TYR A 158 -73.29 -13.17 13.06
CA TYR A 158 -72.13 -12.27 12.92
C TYR A 158 -71.38 -12.02 14.23
N GLU A 159 -72.07 -11.96 15.37
CA GLU A 159 -71.44 -11.82 16.69
C GLU A 159 -70.58 -13.05 17.06
N ARG A 160 -71.04 -14.27 16.74
CA ARG A 160 -70.24 -15.51 16.93
C ARG A 160 -69.03 -15.51 16.02
N ASP A 161 -69.21 -15.26 14.73
CA ASP A 161 -68.12 -15.26 13.74
C ASP A 161 -67.05 -14.22 14.09
N ALA A 162 -67.46 -13.03 14.53
CA ALA A 162 -66.56 -11.98 14.99
C ALA A 162 -65.79 -12.40 16.27
N LYS A 163 -66.45 -13.08 17.21
CA LYS A 163 -65.83 -13.58 18.44
C LYS A 163 -64.83 -14.69 18.17
N GLU A 164 -65.13 -15.62 17.27
CA GLU A 164 -64.21 -16.69 16.85
C GLU A 164 -63.01 -16.12 16.10
N ARG A 165 -63.23 -15.19 15.15
CA ARG A 165 -62.16 -14.50 14.44
C ARG A 165 -61.27 -13.68 15.37
N ARG A 166 -61.84 -13.02 16.38
CA ARG A 166 -61.06 -12.29 17.40
C ARG A 166 -60.18 -13.24 18.19
N ARG A 167 -60.73 -14.37 18.66
CA ARG A 167 -59.97 -15.40 19.37
C ARG A 167 -58.81 -15.96 18.52
N TYR A 168 -59.06 -16.25 17.24
CA TYR A 168 -58.01 -16.72 16.33
C TYR A 168 -56.86 -15.70 16.21
N LEU A 169 -57.20 -14.41 16.04
CA LEU A 169 -56.21 -13.33 15.95
C LEU A 169 -55.46 -13.10 17.27
N GLU A 170 -56.12 -13.23 18.43
CA GLU A 170 -55.50 -13.22 19.76
C GLU A 170 -54.48 -14.38 19.91
N GLU A 171 -54.83 -15.59 19.45
CA GLU A 171 -53.94 -16.76 19.48
C GLU A 171 -52.74 -16.62 18.50
N GLU A 172 -52.93 -16.02 17.33
CA GLU A 172 -51.82 -15.71 16.40
C GLU A 172 -50.89 -14.60 16.93
N LEU A 173 -51.46 -13.54 17.50
CA LEU A 173 -50.70 -12.44 18.08
C LEU A 173 -49.83 -12.92 19.26
N ALA A 174 -50.37 -13.80 20.12
CA ALA A 174 -49.60 -14.42 21.19
C ALA A 174 -48.45 -15.32 20.67
N LYS A 175 -48.63 -16.02 19.55
CA LYS A 175 -47.56 -16.79 18.89
C LYS A 175 -46.49 -15.86 18.30
N ALA A 176 -46.90 -14.77 17.65
CA ALA A 176 -46.00 -13.78 17.08
C ALA A 176 -45.17 -13.06 18.15
N GLN A 177 -45.77 -12.66 19.28
CA GLN A 177 -45.08 -12.08 20.43
C GLN A 177 -44.01 -13.03 20.99
N LYS A 178 -44.35 -14.30 21.25
CA LYS A 178 -43.37 -15.31 21.71
C LYS A 178 -42.21 -15.50 20.73
N LYS A 179 -42.47 -15.45 19.42
CA LYS A 179 -41.42 -15.51 18.39
C LYS A 179 -40.54 -14.27 18.41
N ALA A 180 -41.12 -13.08 18.55
CA ALA A 180 -40.37 -11.82 18.67
C ALA A 180 -39.49 -11.80 19.92
N GLU A 181 -40.01 -12.19 21.09
CA GLU A 181 -39.23 -12.31 22.33
C GLU A 181 -38.04 -13.28 22.19
N LYS A 182 -38.23 -14.42 21.51
CA LYS A 182 -37.14 -15.36 21.23
C LYS A 182 -36.05 -14.72 20.36
N LEU A 183 -36.45 -14.05 19.28
CA LEU A 183 -35.51 -13.33 18.40
C LEU A 183 -34.79 -12.18 19.11
N PHE A 184 -35.46 -11.44 20.00
CA PHE A 184 -34.81 -10.40 20.81
C PHE A 184 -33.75 -10.98 21.76
N LYS A 185 -34.02 -12.13 22.39
CA LYS A 185 -33.03 -12.83 23.24
C LYS A 185 -31.85 -13.37 22.43
N GLU A 186 -32.10 -13.97 21.27
CA GLU A 186 -31.04 -14.42 20.35
C GLU A 186 -30.18 -13.25 19.87
N ASN A 187 -30.80 -12.14 19.47
CA ASN A 187 -30.09 -10.93 19.05
C ASN A 187 -29.25 -10.29 20.18
N ALA A 188 -29.76 -10.30 21.42
CA ALA A 188 -28.98 -9.85 22.58
C ALA A 188 -27.71 -10.69 22.78
N GLY A 189 -27.82 -12.02 22.69
CA GLY A 189 -26.67 -12.94 22.76
C GLY A 189 -25.67 -12.73 21.62
N PHE A 190 -26.14 -12.46 20.39
CA PHE A 190 -25.25 -12.09 19.27
C PHE A 190 -24.53 -10.77 19.51
N ILE A 191 -25.18 -9.77 20.12
CA ILE A 191 -24.55 -8.49 20.48
C ILE A 191 -23.45 -8.69 21.54
N GLU A 192 -23.68 -9.51 22.57
CA GLU A 192 -22.67 -9.83 23.58
C GLU A 192 -21.47 -10.58 22.98
N SER A 193 -21.73 -11.59 22.14
CA SER A 193 -20.69 -12.32 21.41
C SER A 193 -19.85 -11.40 20.51
N MET A 194 -20.50 -10.49 19.77
CA MET A 194 -19.81 -9.52 18.92
C MET A 194 -18.98 -8.52 19.74
N LYS A 195 -19.45 -8.09 20.93
CA LYS A 195 -18.65 -7.26 21.85
C LYS A 195 -17.38 -7.99 22.31
N SER A 196 -17.50 -9.22 22.81
CA SER A 196 -16.34 -10.02 23.24
C SER A 196 -15.35 -10.22 22.10
N SER A 197 -15.84 -10.53 20.89
CA SER A 197 -14.98 -10.73 19.72
C SER A 197 -14.28 -9.43 19.29
N ASN A 198 -14.93 -8.27 19.39
CA ASN A 198 -14.31 -6.97 19.16
C ASN A 198 -13.26 -6.61 20.23
N GLU A 199 -13.48 -6.96 21.49
CA GLU A 199 -12.47 -6.80 22.55
C GLU A 199 -11.22 -7.65 22.28
N ASP A 200 -11.41 -8.90 21.84
CA ASP A 200 -10.31 -9.79 21.49
C ASP A 200 -9.57 -9.35 20.21
N LEU A 201 -10.29 -8.86 19.20
CA LEU A 201 -9.68 -8.21 18.02
C LEU A 201 -8.87 -6.96 18.41
N SER A 202 -9.35 -6.16 19.36
CA SER A 202 -8.62 -5.00 19.88
C SER A 202 -7.32 -5.40 20.59
N LYS A 203 -7.36 -6.44 21.44
CA LYS A 203 -6.17 -7.03 22.07
C LYS A 203 -5.18 -7.54 21.02
N LEU A 204 -5.66 -8.24 19.99
CA LEU A 204 -4.83 -8.80 18.93
C LEU A 204 -4.18 -7.70 18.06
N ASN A 205 -4.92 -6.65 17.70
CA ASN A 205 -4.39 -5.49 16.97
C ASN A 205 -3.32 -4.75 17.77
N ASN A 206 -3.55 -4.53 19.08
CA ASN A 206 -2.53 -3.95 19.96
C ASN A 206 -1.25 -4.82 20.00
N ARG A 207 -1.42 -6.15 20.04
CA ARG A 207 -0.28 -7.09 20.02
C ARG A 207 0.45 -7.10 18.68
N ILE A 208 -0.25 -6.97 17.56
CA ILE A 208 0.36 -6.80 16.23
C ILE A 208 1.21 -5.52 16.20
N TYR A 209 0.66 -4.40 16.66
CA TYR A 209 1.38 -3.12 16.71
C TYR A 209 2.64 -3.16 17.61
N GLU A 210 2.58 -3.87 18.76
CA GLU A 210 3.76 -4.14 19.58
C GLU A 210 4.83 -4.93 18.82
N LEU A 211 4.42 -6.01 18.15
CA LEU A 211 5.30 -6.88 17.38
C LEU A 211 5.90 -6.17 16.17
N GLU A 212 5.15 -5.32 15.47
CA GLU A 212 5.66 -4.48 14.39
C GLU A 212 6.74 -3.50 14.90
N LYS A 213 6.51 -2.88 16.06
CA LYS A 213 7.46 -1.97 16.70
C LYS A 213 8.72 -2.70 17.18
N GLU A 214 8.59 -3.92 17.70
CA GLU A 214 9.70 -4.78 18.09
C GLU A 214 10.50 -5.25 16.86
N ASN A 215 9.82 -5.74 15.83
CA ASN A 215 10.43 -6.15 14.56
C ASN A 215 11.17 -4.98 13.88
N SER A 216 10.61 -3.77 13.91
CA SER A 216 11.26 -2.56 13.39
C SER A 216 12.57 -2.24 14.13
N LYS A 217 12.61 -2.43 15.46
CA LYS A 217 13.84 -2.29 16.24
C LYS A 217 14.85 -3.38 15.90
N LEU A 218 14.41 -4.63 15.82
CA LEU A 218 15.27 -5.77 15.48
C LEU A 218 15.88 -5.62 14.08
N GLN A 219 15.12 -5.11 13.10
CA GLN A 219 15.67 -4.75 11.78
C GLN A 219 16.76 -3.69 11.87
N TYR A 220 16.54 -2.61 12.62
CA TYR A 220 17.54 -1.56 12.82
C TYR A 220 18.81 -2.08 13.51
N ASP A 221 18.67 -2.90 14.56
CA ASP A 221 19.81 -3.49 15.25
C ASP A 221 20.56 -4.51 14.37
N LEU A 222 19.86 -5.27 13.53
CA LEU A 222 20.44 -6.19 12.56
C LEU A 222 21.21 -5.44 11.44
N GLU A 223 20.67 -4.34 10.95
CA GLU A 223 21.36 -3.48 9.97
C GLU A 223 22.59 -2.78 10.56
N LYS A 224 22.49 -2.32 11.81
CA LYS A 224 23.63 -1.81 12.59
C LYS A 224 24.71 -2.87 12.80
N LEU A 225 24.34 -4.12 13.09
CA LEU A 225 25.27 -5.24 13.21
C LEU A 225 25.95 -5.56 11.88
N LYS A 226 25.20 -5.59 10.76
CA LYS A 226 25.79 -5.74 9.40
C LYS A 226 26.80 -4.63 9.08
N LEU A 227 26.48 -3.38 9.39
CA LEU A 227 27.40 -2.25 9.25
C LEU A 227 28.68 -2.42 10.10
N GLN A 228 28.57 -3.00 11.28
CA GLN A 228 29.71 -3.30 12.15
C GLN A 228 30.51 -4.51 11.63
N GLU A 229 29.85 -5.52 11.06
CA GLU A 229 30.46 -6.69 10.44
C GLU A 229 31.28 -6.30 9.19
N VAL A 230 30.75 -5.42 8.32
CA VAL A 230 31.49 -4.86 7.18
C VAL A 230 32.71 -4.05 7.65
N LYS A 231 32.58 -3.25 8.72
CA LYS A 231 33.73 -2.53 9.31
C LYS A 231 34.77 -3.52 9.83
N ASN A 232 34.37 -4.55 10.56
CA ASN A 232 35.26 -5.59 11.05
C ASN A 232 35.97 -6.33 9.90
N ALA A 233 35.27 -6.66 8.81
CA ALA A 233 35.86 -7.24 7.62
C ALA A 233 36.95 -6.33 7.01
N SER A 234 36.68 -5.03 6.86
CA SER A 234 37.68 -4.07 6.37
C SER A 234 38.88 -3.88 7.32
N LEU A 235 38.70 -4.10 8.63
CA LEU A 235 39.78 -4.10 9.60
C LEU A 235 40.61 -5.39 9.54
N VAL A 236 39.96 -6.54 9.30
CA VAL A 236 40.65 -7.82 9.06
C VAL A 236 41.46 -7.76 7.78
N GLU A 237 40.92 -7.23 6.69
CA GLU A 237 41.62 -7.01 5.41
C GLU A 237 42.87 -6.14 5.61
N LYS A 238 42.75 -4.98 6.27
CA LYS A 238 43.92 -4.15 6.64
C LYS A 238 44.92 -4.86 7.55
N THR A 239 44.45 -5.72 8.45
CA THR A 239 45.34 -6.49 9.32
C THR A 239 46.12 -7.52 8.50
N GLN A 240 45.48 -8.14 7.50
CA GLN A 240 46.15 -9.05 6.55
C GLN A 240 47.15 -8.31 5.65
N GLU A 241 46.82 -7.13 5.13
CA GLU A 241 47.76 -6.28 4.38
C GLU A 241 49.01 -5.95 5.23
N ILE A 242 48.82 -5.54 6.49
CA ILE A 242 49.90 -5.24 7.43
C ILE A 242 50.71 -6.50 7.78
N ASP A 243 50.09 -7.67 7.94
CA ASP A 243 50.80 -8.93 8.17
C ASP A 243 51.60 -9.37 6.94
N GLU A 244 51.09 -9.16 5.72
CA GLU A 244 51.85 -9.39 4.49
C GLU A 244 53.03 -8.43 4.33
N GLU A 245 52.84 -7.14 4.65
CA GLU A 245 53.90 -6.14 4.64
C GLU A 245 54.97 -6.45 5.69
N ASN A 246 54.57 -6.78 6.93
CA ASN A 246 55.48 -7.27 7.97
C ASN A 246 56.22 -8.54 7.52
N ARG A 247 55.57 -9.44 6.79
CA ARG A 247 56.21 -10.66 6.26
C ARG A 247 57.22 -10.34 5.16
N LYS A 248 56.94 -9.36 4.28
CA LYS A 248 57.91 -8.85 3.28
C LYS A 248 59.11 -8.22 3.99
N LEU A 249 58.88 -7.28 4.91
CA LEU A 249 59.93 -6.63 5.72
C LEU A 249 60.76 -7.66 6.50
N LYS A 250 60.14 -8.71 7.06
CA LYS A 250 60.86 -9.79 7.77
C LYS A 250 61.72 -10.63 6.82
N ASN A 251 61.26 -10.87 5.59
CA ASN A 251 62.07 -11.51 4.56
C ASN A 251 63.24 -10.61 4.14
N GLU A 252 63.00 -9.33 3.91
CA GLU A 252 64.04 -8.34 3.58
C GLU A 252 65.08 -8.22 4.71
N ILE A 253 64.67 -8.19 5.98
CA ILE A 253 65.55 -8.24 7.15
C ILE A 253 66.37 -9.54 7.15
N ASN A 254 65.77 -10.70 6.84
CA ASN A 254 66.52 -11.95 6.73
C ASN A 254 67.56 -11.88 5.59
N THR A 255 67.20 -11.35 4.41
CA THR A 255 68.13 -11.17 3.29
C THR A 255 69.25 -10.18 3.63
N ALA A 256 68.93 -9.08 4.31
CA ALA A 256 69.92 -8.13 4.81
C ALA A 256 70.85 -8.77 5.85
N ASN A 257 70.33 -9.60 6.76
CA ASN A 257 71.13 -10.34 7.72
C ASN A 257 72.02 -11.41 7.06
N GLU A 258 71.59 -12.04 5.96
CA GLU A 258 72.43 -12.92 5.15
C GLU A 258 73.54 -12.16 4.42
N ILE A 259 73.24 -10.97 3.88
CA ILE A 259 74.24 -10.08 3.28
C ILE A 259 75.25 -9.62 4.34
N ILE A 260 74.78 -9.23 5.53
CA ILE A 260 75.65 -8.87 6.66
C ILE A 260 76.53 -10.05 7.07
N ARG A 261 75.99 -11.28 7.15
CA ARG A 261 76.80 -12.48 7.38
C ARG A 261 77.89 -12.65 6.34
N LYS A 262 77.55 -12.59 5.04
CA LYS A 262 78.53 -12.69 3.95
C LYS A 262 79.61 -11.62 4.06
N CYS A 263 79.25 -10.36 4.32
CA CYS A 263 80.23 -9.29 4.54
C CYS A 263 81.07 -9.51 5.82
N MET A 264 80.52 -10.08 6.89
CA MET A 264 81.30 -10.44 8.08
C MET A 264 82.28 -11.59 7.82
N ASP A 265 81.87 -12.59 7.04
CA ASP A 265 82.72 -13.71 6.61
C ASP A 265 83.82 -13.21 5.65
N GLU A 266 83.50 -12.35 4.69
CA GLU A 266 84.46 -11.67 3.80
C GLU A 266 85.47 -10.82 4.60
N VAL A 267 85.02 -10.09 5.61
CA VAL A 267 85.90 -9.32 6.51
C VAL A 267 86.78 -10.24 7.36
N ALA A 268 86.27 -11.39 7.82
CA ALA A 268 87.07 -12.38 8.52
C ALA A 268 88.13 -13.02 7.60
N GLN A 269 87.76 -13.30 6.35
CA GLN A 269 88.66 -13.84 5.32
C GLN A 269 89.74 -12.82 4.92
N MET A 270 89.39 -11.53 4.78
CA MET A 270 90.35 -10.44 4.59
C MET A 270 91.29 -10.27 5.79
N LYS A 271 90.79 -10.39 7.03
CA LYS A 271 91.66 -10.37 8.23
C LYS A 271 92.65 -11.54 8.25
N SER A 272 92.20 -12.74 7.87
CA SER A 272 93.08 -13.92 7.71
C SER A 272 94.16 -13.67 6.66
N SER A 273 93.81 -13.17 5.48
CA SER A 273 94.78 -12.84 4.42
C SER A 273 95.73 -11.71 4.81
N SER A 274 95.26 -10.71 5.56
CA SER A 274 96.10 -9.63 6.09
C SER A 274 97.14 -10.16 7.08
N ALA A 275 96.74 -11.06 8.00
CA ALA A 275 97.67 -11.67 8.96
C ALA A 275 98.72 -12.52 8.25
N GLU A 276 98.35 -13.28 7.21
CA GLU A 276 99.27 -14.07 6.40
C GLU A 276 100.31 -13.19 5.65
N ASN A 277 99.88 -12.01 5.16
CA ASN A 277 100.78 -11.03 4.56
C ASN A 277 101.72 -10.35 5.59
N ASP A 278 101.24 -10.08 6.80
CA ASP A 278 102.10 -9.56 7.89
C ASP A 278 103.18 -10.58 8.31
N GLU A 279 102.85 -11.88 8.33
CA GLU A 279 103.81 -12.96 8.58
C GLU A 279 104.90 -12.99 7.50
N ARG A 280 104.51 -13.03 6.21
CA ARG A 280 105.44 -12.96 5.06
C ARG A 280 106.32 -11.71 5.10
N THR A 281 105.78 -10.58 5.59
CA THR A 281 106.53 -9.33 5.72
C THR A 281 107.58 -9.37 6.85
N LYS A 282 107.36 -10.15 7.92
CA LYS A 282 108.39 -10.42 8.95
C LYS A 282 109.53 -11.28 8.40
N ASP A 283 109.21 -12.32 7.63
CA ASP A 283 110.22 -13.22 7.06
C ASP A 283 111.16 -12.48 6.10
N ILE A 284 110.60 -11.69 5.18
CA ILE A 284 111.36 -10.82 4.25
C ILE A 284 112.26 -9.82 5.01
N ARG A 285 111.83 -9.31 6.17
CA ARG A 285 112.67 -8.45 7.03
C ARG A 285 113.81 -9.21 7.70
N SER A 286 113.63 -10.48 8.04
CA SER A 286 114.70 -11.33 8.59
C SER A 286 115.76 -11.66 7.54
N GLU A 287 115.34 -11.91 6.31
CA GLU A 287 116.20 -12.25 5.17
C GLU A 287 117.02 -11.04 4.70
N ASN A 288 116.39 -9.86 4.60
CA ASN A 288 117.10 -8.59 4.35
C ASN A 288 118.18 -8.29 5.41
N LYS A 289 117.96 -8.67 6.67
CA LYS A 289 118.98 -8.50 7.72
C LYS A 289 120.21 -9.37 7.47
N LYS A 290 120.04 -10.63 7.05
CA LYS A 290 121.15 -11.55 6.71
C LYS A 290 121.93 -11.05 5.49
N LEU A 291 121.23 -10.69 4.42
CA LEU A 291 121.84 -10.17 3.19
C LEU A 291 122.65 -8.88 3.46
N LYS A 292 122.18 -8.02 4.37
CA LYS A 292 122.90 -6.79 4.73
C LYS A 292 124.24 -7.09 5.45
N THR A 293 124.28 -8.07 6.34
CA THR A 293 125.54 -8.51 6.98
C THR A 293 126.53 -9.15 6.00
N GLU A 294 126.07 -9.88 4.98
CA GLU A 294 126.95 -10.41 3.93
C GLU A 294 127.49 -9.29 3.03
N LEU A 295 126.67 -8.29 2.70
CA LEU A 295 127.07 -7.12 1.89
C LEU A 295 128.18 -6.30 2.54
N ASP A 296 128.11 -6.07 3.86
CA ASP A 296 129.14 -5.33 4.59
C ASP A 296 130.45 -6.15 4.73
N ALA A 297 130.37 -7.48 4.84
CA ALA A 297 131.54 -8.36 4.81
C ALA A 297 132.24 -8.37 3.43
N LEU A 298 131.47 -8.38 2.35
CA LEU A 298 131.98 -8.26 0.97
C LEU A 298 132.60 -6.88 0.70
N ARG A 299 131.98 -5.79 1.17
CA ARG A 299 132.53 -4.43 1.05
C ARG A 299 133.93 -4.30 1.64
N ASN A 300 134.16 -4.87 2.82
CA ASN A 300 135.48 -4.83 3.45
C ASN A 300 136.53 -5.62 2.64
N LYS A 301 136.19 -6.80 2.11
CA LYS A 301 137.07 -7.56 1.21
C LYS A 301 137.42 -6.82 -0.09
N VAL A 302 136.46 -6.11 -0.69
CA VAL A 302 136.71 -5.30 -1.90
C VAL A 302 137.66 -4.15 -1.59
N LYS A 303 137.51 -3.49 -0.44
CA LYS A 303 138.37 -2.37 -0.03
C LYS A 303 139.84 -2.79 0.16
N ASP A 304 140.09 -3.92 0.81
CA ASP A 304 141.45 -4.46 1.00
C ASP A 304 142.12 -4.86 -0.33
N LEU A 305 141.33 -5.30 -1.32
CA LEU A 305 141.84 -5.63 -2.66
C LEU A 305 142.16 -4.36 -3.47
N ASP A 306 141.34 -3.32 -3.36
CA ASP A 306 141.54 -2.04 -4.05
C ASP A 306 142.82 -1.32 -3.55
N ASP A 307 143.04 -1.30 -2.24
CA ASP A 307 144.29 -0.77 -1.64
C ASP A 307 145.54 -1.57 -2.03
N LYS A 308 145.43 -2.88 -2.28
CA LYS A 308 146.52 -3.69 -2.87
C LYS A 308 146.76 -3.34 -4.34
N HIS A 309 145.71 -3.22 -5.13
CA HIS A 309 145.80 -2.95 -6.57
C HIS A 309 146.39 -1.56 -6.85
N LYS A 310 146.07 -0.58 -6.00
CA LYS A 310 146.60 0.78 -6.08
C LYS A 310 148.12 0.83 -5.90
N ARG A 311 148.65 0.13 -4.88
CA ARG A 311 150.10 0.05 -4.61
C ARG A 311 150.88 -0.59 -5.76
N MET A 312 150.35 -1.64 -6.40
CA MET A 312 151.01 -2.24 -7.57
C MET A 312 150.93 -1.33 -8.82
N SER A 313 149.83 -0.60 -9.01
CA SER A 313 149.70 0.33 -10.13
C SER A 313 150.72 1.47 -10.09
N ASP A 314 150.98 2.01 -8.90
CA ASP A 314 151.92 3.13 -8.75
C ASP A 314 153.39 2.67 -8.83
N ASP A 315 153.73 1.48 -8.35
CA ASP A 315 155.08 0.90 -8.49
C ASP A 315 155.42 0.55 -9.96
N SER A 316 154.43 0.13 -10.76
CA SER A 316 154.60 -0.09 -12.21
C SER A 316 154.88 1.22 -12.95
N LYS A 317 154.13 2.29 -12.68
CA LYS A 317 154.35 3.61 -13.31
C LYS A 317 155.72 4.20 -13.00
N ALA A 318 156.24 3.97 -11.80
CA ALA A 318 157.59 4.39 -11.41
C ALA A 318 158.68 3.69 -12.23
N LYS A 319 158.49 2.40 -12.55
CA LYS A 319 159.40 1.61 -13.40
C LYS A 319 159.32 2.00 -14.87
N ASP A 320 158.11 2.18 -15.42
CA ASP A 320 157.91 2.62 -16.81
C ASP A 320 158.52 4.01 -17.08
N SER A 321 158.41 4.93 -16.12
CA SER A 321 159.00 6.28 -16.24
C SER A 321 160.53 6.20 -16.28
N ARG A 322 161.12 5.38 -15.40
CA ARG A 322 162.57 5.20 -15.32
C ARG A 322 163.18 4.47 -16.53
N LEU A 323 162.40 3.58 -17.17
CA LEU A 323 162.76 2.98 -18.46
C LEU A 323 162.82 4.02 -19.58
N LYS A 324 161.79 4.88 -19.70
CA LYS A 324 161.75 5.94 -20.71
C LYS A 324 162.90 6.95 -20.58
N ASP A 325 163.26 7.32 -19.35
CA ASP A 325 164.40 8.22 -19.13
C ASP A 325 165.72 7.61 -19.62
N LEU A 326 165.94 6.31 -19.37
CA LEU A 326 167.11 5.57 -19.84
C LEU A 326 167.12 5.40 -21.37
N GLU A 327 165.97 5.16 -22.02
CA GLU A 327 165.85 5.13 -23.49
C GLU A 327 166.20 6.49 -24.11
N ILE A 328 165.72 7.59 -23.52
CA ILE A 328 165.98 8.96 -23.99
C ILE A 328 167.45 9.35 -23.79
N GLU A 329 168.08 8.93 -22.69
CA GLU A 329 169.50 9.20 -22.44
C GLU A 329 170.40 8.40 -23.39
N ASN A 330 170.11 7.11 -23.59
CA ASN A 330 170.82 6.26 -24.54
C ASN A 330 170.71 6.80 -25.98
N GLY A 331 169.50 7.21 -26.40
CA GLY A 331 169.27 7.85 -27.70
C GLY A 331 170.00 9.20 -27.89
N LYS A 332 170.24 9.96 -26.81
CA LYS A 332 171.04 11.20 -26.85
C LYS A 332 172.54 10.92 -26.92
N LEU A 333 173.03 9.84 -26.31
CA LEU A 333 174.42 9.42 -26.38
C LEU A 333 174.77 8.86 -27.76
N VAL A 334 173.91 7.99 -28.34
CA VAL A 334 174.07 7.49 -29.71
C VAL A 334 174.12 8.65 -30.72
N LYS A 335 173.17 9.60 -30.65
CA LYS A 335 173.18 10.78 -31.55
C LYS A 335 174.39 11.70 -31.37
N LYS A 336 175.02 11.74 -30.20
CA LYS A 336 176.29 12.46 -30.00
C LYS A 336 177.48 11.72 -30.62
N LEU A 337 177.47 10.38 -30.58
CA LEU A 337 178.45 9.53 -31.27
C LEU A 337 178.36 9.73 -32.79
N GLU A 338 177.13 9.67 -33.34
CA GLU A 338 176.87 9.86 -34.77
C GLU A 338 177.20 11.27 -35.25
N ASN A 339 176.90 12.32 -34.48
CA ASN A 339 177.26 13.69 -34.89
C ASN A 339 178.78 13.94 -34.87
N ALA A 340 179.54 13.31 -33.97
CA ALA A 340 180.99 13.37 -34.01
C ALA A 340 181.56 12.62 -35.23
N GLN A 341 180.96 11.48 -35.61
CA GLN A 341 181.32 10.73 -36.82
C GLN A 341 180.82 11.39 -38.12
N SER A 342 179.75 12.22 -38.10
CA SER A 342 179.24 12.90 -39.30
C SER A 342 180.20 13.99 -39.82
N VAL A 343 180.90 14.68 -38.91
CA VAL A 343 181.93 15.68 -39.26
C VAL A 343 183.16 15.05 -39.96
N TYR A 344 183.35 13.73 -39.86
CA TYR A 344 184.42 12.99 -40.54
C TYR A 344 184.32 13.02 -42.08
N SER A 345 183.13 13.25 -42.63
CA SER A 345 182.83 12.87 -44.03
C SER A 345 182.80 14.03 -45.03
N HIS A 346 182.06 15.11 -44.73
CA HIS A 346 181.45 15.90 -45.81
C HIS A 346 182.23 17.14 -46.27
N PHE A 347 183.27 17.57 -45.55
CA PHE A 347 184.13 18.69 -45.96
C PHE A 347 185.58 18.28 -46.26
N TYR A 348 186.19 17.36 -45.50
CA TYR A 348 187.62 17.03 -45.67
C TYR A 348 187.93 15.55 -45.87
N SER A 349 188.16 15.24 -47.15
CA SER A 349 189.40 14.63 -47.64
C SER A 349 190.26 13.78 -46.67
N LYS A 350 190.07 12.45 -46.60
CA LYS A 350 188.88 11.71 -47.01
C LYS A 350 188.88 10.28 -46.47
N ASN A 351 187.66 9.83 -46.16
CA ASN A 351 187.14 8.49 -46.43
C ASN A 351 187.91 7.27 -45.91
N ILE A 352 187.15 6.47 -45.13
CA ILE A 352 186.91 5.03 -45.39
C ILE A 352 188.08 4.10 -45.02
N GLU A 353 187.87 2.98 -44.31
CA GLU A 353 186.67 2.37 -43.72
C GLU A 353 187.12 1.42 -42.61
N ASN A 354 186.25 1.14 -41.64
CA ASN A 354 186.29 -0.01 -40.70
C ASN A 354 187.56 -0.17 -39.81
N PRO A 355 187.37 -0.35 -38.49
CA PRO A 355 186.94 -1.66 -37.99
C PRO A 355 185.92 -1.62 -36.83
N GLY A 356 185.44 -2.81 -36.41
CA GLY A 356 184.77 -3.01 -35.10
C GLY A 356 185.75 -2.86 -33.92
N PRO A 357 185.34 -3.07 -32.64
CA PRO A 357 184.49 -4.16 -32.10
C PRO A 357 183.33 -3.62 -31.19
N GLY A 358 182.54 -4.37 -30.40
CA GLY A 358 182.34 -5.80 -30.08
C GLY A 358 181.90 -5.98 -28.61
N ILE A 359 181.58 -7.22 -28.17
CA ILE A 359 181.49 -7.66 -26.73
C ILE A 359 180.25 -7.07 -25.98
N TYR A 360 179.47 -7.68 -25.05
CA TYR A 360 179.32 -8.99 -24.34
C TYR A 360 177.80 -9.18 -23.98
N SER A 361 177.22 -10.24 -23.37
CA SER A 361 177.61 -11.59 -22.89
C SER A 361 176.33 -12.47 -22.74
N ASP A 362 176.53 -13.77 -22.57
CA ASP A 362 175.60 -14.87 -22.27
C ASP A 362 175.10 -15.01 -20.79
N ASN A 363 174.15 -15.95 -20.60
CA ASN A 363 173.97 -16.92 -19.48
C ASN A 363 173.17 -16.62 -18.17
N GLU A 364 172.22 -17.56 -17.92
CA GLU A 364 171.92 -18.36 -16.70
C GLU A 364 171.60 -17.76 -15.31
N SER A 365 170.58 -18.36 -14.64
CA SER A 365 170.46 -18.73 -13.20
C SER A 365 168.97 -18.70 -12.75
N LEU A 366 168.26 -19.70 -12.16
CA LEU A 366 168.46 -20.76 -11.14
C LEU A 366 168.01 -20.41 -9.69
N PHE A 367 167.11 -21.26 -9.14
CA PHE A 367 166.66 -21.39 -7.73
C PHE A 367 165.82 -20.22 -7.12
N SER A 368 164.87 -20.39 -6.15
CA SER A 368 164.85 -21.30 -4.98
C SER A 368 163.45 -21.53 -4.31
N ILE A 369 163.21 -22.79 -3.87
CA ILE A 369 162.78 -23.24 -2.51
C ILE A 369 161.27 -23.31 -2.06
N VAL A 370 161.00 -24.38 -1.29
CA VAL A 370 159.78 -24.86 -0.57
C VAL A 370 160.21 -25.08 0.92
N PRO A 371 159.43 -24.80 2.01
CA PRO A 371 158.58 -25.85 2.65
C PRO A 371 157.42 -25.47 3.65
N GLU A 372 156.67 -26.52 4.03
CA GLU A 372 156.06 -26.86 5.35
C GLU A 372 154.72 -26.28 5.92
N SER A 373 153.65 -27.11 5.81
CA SER A 373 152.98 -27.83 6.94
C SER A 373 151.99 -27.11 7.93
N PRO A 374 151.14 -27.85 8.73
CA PRO A 374 149.76 -27.45 9.08
C PRO A 374 149.50 -27.26 10.60
N PRO A 375 148.24 -27.29 11.15
CA PRO A 375 147.62 -28.56 11.56
C PRO A 375 146.05 -28.55 11.60
N HIS A 376 145.47 -29.43 12.43
CA HIS A 376 144.07 -29.51 12.89
C HIS A 376 143.45 -28.19 13.36
#